data_AF-A0A9N8P790-F1
#
_entry.id   AF-A0A9N8P790-F1
#
_cell.length_a   1.000
_cell.length_b   1.000
_cell.length_c   1.000
_cell.angle_alpha   90.00
_cell.angle_beta   90.00
_cell.angle_gamma   90.00
#
_symmetry.space_group_name_H-M   'P 1'
#
loop_
_entity.id
_entity.type
_entity.pdbx_description
1 polymer ?
#
loop_
_entity_poly.entity_id
_entity_poly.type
_entity_poly.pdbx_seq_one_letter_code
_entity_poly.pdbx_strand_id
1 'polypeptide(L)' 'MRRTCVFGGLSHPELTDLICEKLGRKPDKVELRKFANGETSVEIKTSVRDQDVFIVQSGSHKYLCPT' A
#
# COMPACT_ATOMS: atom_id res chain seq x y z
N MET A 1 0.45 -17.14 -16.42
CA MET A 1 0.44 -16.80 -14.99
C MET A 1 0.41 -15.28 -14.90
N ARG A 2 -0.62 -14.68 -14.29
CA ARG A 2 -0.67 -13.22 -14.12
C ARG A 2 0.31 -12.84 -13.01
N ARG A 3 0.97 -11.68 -13.13
CA ARG A 3 1.82 -11.19 -12.05
C ARG A 3 0.92 -10.56 -11.00
N THR A 4 1.32 -10.71 -9.74
CA THR A 4 0.60 -10.13 -8.61
C THR A 4 1.11 -8.72 -8.36
N CYS A 5 0.23 -7.77 -8.09
CA CYS A 5 0.58 -6.44 -7.60
C CYS A 5 0.10 -6.25 -6.16
N VAL A 6 0.95 -5.73 -5.27
CA VAL A 6 0.60 -5.49 -3.87
C VAL A 6 0.88 -4.05 -3.52
N PHE A 7 -0.14 -3.32 -3.08
CA PHE A 7 -0.04 -1.92 -2.65
C PHE A 7 -0.43 -1.78 -1.19
N GLY A 8 0.24 -0.89 -0.47
CA GLY A 8 -0.06 -0.55 0.93
C GLY A 8 -0.65 0.84 1.05
N GLY A 9 -1.61 1.01 1.96
CA GLY A 9 -2.10 2.33 2.37
C GLY A 9 -1.21 3.00 3.43
N LEU A 10 -1.64 4.18 3.90
CA LEU A 10 -0.90 4.95 4.90
C LEU A 10 -1.10 4.47 6.34
N SER A 11 -2.09 3.63 6.65
CA SER A 11 -2.42 3.28 8.04
C SER A 11 -1.28 2.51 8.72
N HIS A 12 -0.81 1.43 8.08
CA HIS A 12 0.20 0.51 8.61
C HIS A 12 1.12 0.07 7.47
N PRO A 13 2.08 0.91 7.06
CA PRO A 13 3.02 0.56 5.99
C PRO A 13 3.83 -0.70 6.35
N GLU A 14 4.25 -0.81 7.61
CA GLU A 14 5.00 -1.96 8.12
C GLU A 14 4.27 -3.29 7.93
N LEU A 15 2.94 -3.31 8.05
CA LEU A 15 2.16 -4.52 7.80
C LEU A 15 2.26 -4.95 6.33
N THR A 16 2.22 -3.99 5.41
CA THR A 16 2.36 -4.27 3.98
C THR A 16 3.75 -4.80 3.67
N ASP A 17 4.78 -4.20 4.27
CA ASP A 17 6.17 -4.63 4.11
C ASP A 17 6.37 -6.06 4.63
N LEU A 18 5.88 -6.39 5.82
CA LEU A 18 5.95 -7.74 6.40
C LEU A 18 5.23 -8.79 5.55
N ILE A 19 4.08 -8.45 4.96
CA ILE A 19 3.38 -9.34 4.03
C ILE A 19 4.24 -9.58 2.78
N CYS A 20 4.80 -8.51 2.21
CA CYS A 20 5.62 -8.62 1.01
C CYS A 20 6.93 -9.39 1.26
N GLU A 21 7.56 -9.19 2.42
CA GLU A 21 8.75 -9.93 2.87
C GLU A 21 8.47 -11.44 2.93
N LYS A 22 7.35 -11.85 3.54
CA LYS A 22 6.95 -13.27 3.58
C LYS A 22 6.67 -13.86 2.19
N LEU A 23 6.25 -13.02 1.24
CA LEU A 23 6.05 -13.39 -0.16
C LEU A 23 7.35 -13.31 -0.98
N GLY A 24 8.48 -12.95 -0.38
CA GLY A 24 9.78 -12.85 -1.06
C GLY A 24 9.86 -11.70 -2.07
N ARG A 25 9.11 -10.62 -1.87
CA ARG A 25 9.01 -9.51 -2.82
C ARG A 25 8.93 -8.15 -2.13
N LYS A 26 8.95 -7.09 -2.93
CA LYS A 26 8.68 -5.72 -2.47
C LYS A 26 7.25 -5.28 -2.83
N PRO A 27 6.63 -4.37 -2.05
CA PRO A 27 5.41 -3.68 -2.45
C PRO A 27 5.61 -2.94 -3.78
N ASP A 28 4.56 -2.85 -4.59
CA ASP A 28 4.58 -2.06 -5.82
C ASP A 28 4.45 -0.57 -5.53
N LYS A 29 5.02 0.26 -6.40
CA LYS A 29 5.16 1.70 -6.16
C LYS A 29 3.81 2.40 -6.31
N VAL A 30 3.43 3.12 -5.26
CA VAL A 30 2.26 4.02 -5.18
C VAL A 30 2.67 5.31 -4.48
N GLU A 31 2.19 6.45 -4.96
CA GLU A 31 2.28 7.72 -4.24
C GLU A 31 0.93 8.03 -3.58
N LEU A 32 0.97 8.27 -2.27
CA LEU A 32 -0.19 8.61 -1.46
C LEU A 32 0.04 10.00 -0.87
N ARG A 33 -0.88 10.93 -1.13
CA ARG A 33 -0.80 12.30 -0.59
C ARG A 33 -2.14 12.66 0.02
N LYS A 34 -2.11 13.45 1.09
CA LYS A 34 -3.31 14.05 1.68
C LYS A 34 -3.28 15.54 1.41
N PHE A 35 -4.33 16.05 0.76
CA PHE A 35 -4.47 17.47 0.50
C PHE A 35 -4.90 18.21 1.78
N ALA A 36 -4.65 19.52 1.81
CA ALA A 36 -4.99 20.36 2.97
C ALA A 36 -6.49 20.38 3.29
N ASN A 37 -7.35 20.17 2.28
CA ASN A 37 -8.80 20.05 2.43
C ASN A 37 -9.25 18.66 2.97
N GLY A 38 -8.33 17.76 3.26
CA GLY A 38 -8.61 16.42 3.78
C GLY A 38 -8.84 15.35 2.72
N GLU A 39 -8.89 15.71 1.43
CA GLU A 39 -8.99 14.76 0.33
C GLU A 39 -7.71 13.93 0.20
N THR A 40 -7.86 12.69 -0.30
CA THR A 40 -6.73 11.77 -0.48
C THR A 40 -6.44 11.63 -1.98
N SER A 41 -5.20 11.92 -2.36
CA SER A 41 -4.67 11.67 -3.70
C SER A 41 -3.93 10.34 -3.71
N VAL A 42 -4.19 9.53 -4.73
CA VAL A 42 -3.55 8.24 -4.95
C VAL A 42 -3.05 8.19 -6.39
N GLU A 43 -1.76 7.93 -6.57
CA GLU A 43 -1.15 7.77 -7.89
C GLU A 43 -0.38 6.46 -7.97
N ILE A 44 -0.85 5.54 -8.83
CA ILE A 44 -0.22 4.24 -9.04
C ILE A 44 0.93 4.41 -10.03
N LYS A 45 2.17 4.14 -9.60
CA LYS A 45 3.39 4.31 -10.42
C LYS A 45 3.85 3.02 -11.09
N THR A 46 3.00 1.99 -11.10
CA THR A 46 3.26 0.66 -11.64
C THR A 46 2.10 0.24 -12.53
N SER A 47 2.37 -0.41 -13.66
CA SER A 47 1.29 -0.93 -14.53
C SER A 47 0.55 -2.07 -13.83
N VAL A 48 -0.78 -1.96 -13.75
CA VAL A 48 -1.67 -2.96 -13.12
C VAL A 48 -2.56 -3.71 -14.11
N ARG A 49 -2.43 -3.43 -15.42
CA ARG A 49 -3.26 -4.07 -16.45
C ARG A 49 -2.97 -5.58 -16.51
N ASP A 50 -4.04 -6.38 -16.51
CA ASP A 50 -4.00 -7.85 -16.53
C ASP A 50 -3.22 -8.47 -15.34
N GLN A 51 -3.12 -7.76 -14.22
CA GLN A 51 -2.47 -8.23 -13.00
C GLN A 51 -3.51 -8.56 -11.92
N ASP A 52 -3.14 -9.45 -11.00
CA ASP A 52 -3.93 -9.71 -9.79
C ASP A 52 -3.51 -8.71 -8.71
N VAL A 53 -4.41 -7.78 -8.37
CA VAL A 53 -4.09 -6.63 -7.50
C VAL A 53 -4.62 -6.82 -6.09
N PHE A 54 -3.75 -6.64 -5.11
CA PHE A 54 -4.07 -6.68 -3.68
C PHE A 54 -3.78 -5.33 -3.04
N ILE A 55 -4.73 -4.83 -2.25
CA ILE A 55 -4.60 -3.58 -1.50
C ILE A 55 -4.62 -3.92 -0.02
N VAL A 56 -3.53 -3.63 0.67
CA VAL A 56 -3.38 -3.82 2.10
C VAL A 56 -3.66 -2.49 2.81
N GLN A 57 -4.77 -2.41 3.52
CA GLN A 57 -5.14 -1.24 4.29
C GLN A 57 -5.89 -1.66 5.54
N SER A 58 -5.39 -1.27 6.71
CA SER A 58 -6.14 -1.41 7.97
C SER A 58 -7.20 -0.32 8.09
N GLY A 59 -8.36 -0.68 8.62
CA GLY A 59 -9.42 0.27 8.98
C GLY A 59 -9.16 1.02 10.29
N SER A 60 -8.04 0.75 10.97
CA SER A 60 -7.67 1.44 12.21
C SER A 60 -6.95 2.75 11.92
N HIS A 61 -7.04 3.71 12.86
CA HIS A 61 -6.12 4.85 12.86
C HIS A 61 -4.67 4.37 12.97
N LYS A 62 -3.73 5.17 12.45
CA LYS A 62 -2.30 4.94 12.68
C LYS A 62 -2.10 4.76 14.18
N TYR A 63 -1.64 3.59 14.61
CA TYR A 63 -1.09 3.47 15.95
C TYR A 63 0.16 4.35 15.98
N LEU A 64 0.04 5.51 16.61
CA LEU A 64 1.19 6.19 17.18
C LEU A 64 1.63 5.29 18.33
N CYS A 65 2.45 4.28 18.03
CA CYS A 65 3.20 3.61 19.08
C CYS A 65 4.02 4.74 19.73
N PRO A 66 3.79 5.06 21.02
CA PRO A 66 4.58 6.05 21.71
C PRO A 66 5.99 5.47 21.79
N THR A 67 6.87 5.96 20.93
CA THR A 67 8.31 5.77 21.08
C THR A 67 8.83 6.83 22.01
#